data_AF-A0A3L6ZUG8-F1
#
_entry.id   AF-A0A3L6ZUG8-F1
#
_cell.length_a   1.000
_cell.length_b   1.000
_cell.length_c   1.000
_cell.angle_alpha   90.00
_cell.angle_beta   90.00
_cell.angle_gamma   90.00
#
_symmetry.space_group_name_H-M   'P 1'
#
loop_
_entity.id
_entity.type
_entity.pdbx_description
1 polymer ?
#
loop_
_entity_poly.entity_id
_entity_poly.type
_entity_poly.pdbx_seq_one_letter_code
_entity_poly.pdbx_strand_id
1 'polypeptide(L)'
;MVIESRTAYRMPGWRDVDTEDRGRKPPSILLLGDPLPCLSAMQDLPGVDVGGELRTADARFRAVVIGVELSEPADAVRVKGDLQARTVECVMLVQQQPTLQHIILVVGSPDQGRTSNNSRDTLLAACETASEAIQAEVEQRVGTYVIVTIILAGRCNDPGLLARRLVDRAIQTSAADASSVVLWDEIRVDSIGDVGLNQYI
;
A
#
# COMPACT_ATOMS: atom_id res chain seq x y z
N MET A 1 5.12 6.35 64.85
CA MET A 1 6.51 6.54 64.36
C MET A 1 6.52 6.04 62.92
N VAL A 2 6.53 7.02 62.01
CA VAL A 2 6.89 7.04 60.59
C VAL A 2 6.41 5.89 59.67
N ILE A 3 5.43 6.26 58.86
CA ILE A 3 5.08 5.70 57.55
C ILE A 3 6.06 6.32 56.54
N GLU A 4 6.86 5.52 55.85
CA GLU A 4 7.62 5.98 54.69
C GLU A 4 6.88 5.66 53.39
N SER A 5 6.40 6.74 52.80
CA SER A 5 5.84 6.86 51.46
C SER A 5 6.88 6.56 50.39
N ARG A 6 6.56 5.69 49.43
CA ARG A 6 7.17 5.72 48.09
C ARG A 6 6.13 6.12 47.06
N THR A 7 6.15 7.42 46.79
CA THR A 7 5.50 8.09 45.68
C THR A 7 6.17 7.63 44.38
N ALA A 8 5.51 6.77 43.61
CA ALA A 8 5.89 6.51 42.23
C ALA A 8 5.27 7.59 41.33
N TYR A 9 6.14 8.37 40.70
CA TYR A 9 5.86 9.41 39.72
C TYR A 9 4.90 8.92 38.62
N ARG A 10 3.75 9.58 38.48
CA ARG A 10 2.89 9.51 37.29
C ARG A 10 3.45 10.46 36.22
N MET A 11 3.93 9.92 35.11
CA MET A 11 4.17 10.67 33.88
C MET A 11 2.84 11.15 33.29
N PRO A 12 2.66 12.44 32.95
CA PRO A 12 1.51 12.94 32.23
C PRO A 12 1.76 12.78 30.71
N GLY A 13 0.85 12.14 29.98
CA GLY A 13 0.88 12.21 28.51
C GLY A 13 0.40 11.00 27.72
N TRP A 14 0.00 9.89 28.33
CA TRP A 14 -0.71 8.84 27.60
C TRP A 14 -2.19 9.20 27.57
N ARG A 15 -2.62 9.85 26.48
CA ARG A 15 -4.02 9.83 26.10
C ARG A 15 -4.34 8.39 25.73
N ASP A 16 -5.31 7.82 26.43
CA ASP A 16 -6.08 6.69 25.95
C ASP A 16 -6.48 7.00 24.50
N VAL A 17 -5.89 6.25 23.55
CA VAL A 17 -6.38 6.27 22.17
C VAL A 17 -7.69 5.52 22.19
N ASP A 18 -8.74 6.31 22.36
CA ASP A 18 -10.15 6.09 22.05
C ASP A 18 -10.58 4.63 21.81
N THR A 19 -11.23 4.10 22.83
CA THR A 19 -12.11 2.92 22.82
C THR A 19 -13.38 3.10 21.95
N GLU A 20 -13.31 3.88 20.87
CA GLU A 20 -14.47 4.36 20.10
C GLU A 20 -14.55 3.81 18.66
N ASP A 21 -13.98 2.62 18.38
CA ASP A 21 -14.04 1.98 17.06
C ASP A 21 -14.81 0.64 17.05
N ARG A 22 -15.89 0.53 17.82
CA ARG A 22 -16.70 -0.71 17.92
C ARG A 22 -17.84 -0.83 16.89
N GLY A 23 -17.87 0.04 15.88
CA GLY A 23 -18.96 0.05 14.88
C GLY A 23 -18.54 0.37 13.45
N ARG A 24 -17.25 0.60 13.19
CA ARG A 24 -16.78 0.90 11.83
C ARG A 24 -16.65 -0.42 11.08
N LYS A 25 -17.48 -0.59 10.04
CA LYS A 25 -17.29 -1.69 9.09
C LYS A 25 -15.81 -1.69 8.66
N PRO A 26 -15.16 -2.87 8.59
CA PRO A 26 -13.77 -2.94 8.12
C PRO A 26 -13.65 -2.23 6.77
N PRO A 27 -12.50 -1.59 6.48
CA PRO A 27 -12.27 -0.96 5.19
C PRO A 27 -12.53 -1.98 4.09
N SER A 28 -13.39 -1.61 3.15
CA SER A 28 -13.61 -2.36 1.93
C SER A 28 -12.39 -2.17 1.03
N ILE A 29 -11.60 -3.24 0.91
CA ILE A 29 -10.42 -3.31 0.07
C ILE A 29 -10.76 -4.21 -1.12
N LEU A 30 -10.47 -3.73 -2.33
CA LEU A 30 -10.56 -4.53 -3.54
C LEU A 30 -9.18 -5.11 -3.87
N LEU A 31 -9.08 -6.41 -4.05
CA LEU A 31 -7.85 -7.10 -4.48
C LEU A 31 -7.95 -7.50 -5.96
N LEU A 32 -7.06 -6.96 -6.79
CA LEU A 32 -6.99 -7.15 -8.24
C LEU A 32 -5.59 -7.55 -8.70
N GLY A 33 -5.49 -7.88 -9.99
CA GLY A 33 -4.21 -8.09 -10.67
C GLY A 33 -3.69 -9.52 -10.56
N ASP A 34 -2.38 -9.66 -10.60
CA ASP A 34 -1.70 -10.95 -10.67
C ASP A 34 -1.73 -11.66 -9.31
N PRO A 35 -1.90 -13.00 -9.28
CA PRO A 35 -1.98 -13.78 -8.05
C PRO A 35 -0.59 -13.99 -7.43
N LEU A 36 -0.07 -12.94 -6.78
CA LEU A 36 1.23 -13.01 -6.12
C LEU A 36 1.16 -13.87 -4.85
N PRO A 37 2.14 -14.78 -4.60
CA PRO A 37 2.16 -15.59 -3.39
C PRO A 37 2.16 -14.77 -2.09
N CYS A 38 2.79 -13.59 -2.10
CA CYS A 38 2.83 -12.68 -0.96
C CYS A 38 1.49 -12.01 -0.64
N LEU A 39 0.53 -12.05 -1.57
CA LEU A 39 -0.84 -11.54 -1.38
C LEU A 39 -1.84 -12.63 -0.97
N SER A 40 -1.41 -13.89 -0.86
CA SER A 40 -2.30 -15.01 -0.50
C SER A 40 -3.06 -14.75 0.81
N ALA A 41 -2.37 -14.25 1.84
CA ALA A 41 -2.97 -13.97 3.14
C ALA A 41 -4.02 -12.84 3.12
N MET A 42 -4.01 -11.96 2.11
CA MET A 42 -5.05 -10.92 1.97
C MET A 42 -6.40 -11.50 1.56
N GLN A 43 -6.41 -12.60 0.80
CA GLN A 43 -7.63 -13.18 0.21
C GLN A 43 -8.59 -13.68 1.28
N ASP A 44 -8.07 -14.07 2.44
CA ASP A 44 -8.84 -14.61 3.56
C ASP A 44 -9.29 -13.53 4.57
N LEU A 45 -8.93 -12.26 4.35
CA LEU A 45 -9.22 -11.20 5.32
C LEU A 45 -10.66 -10.68 5.21
N PRO A 46 -11.32 -10.40 6.35
CA PRO A 46 -12.64 -9.80 6.33
C PRO A 46 -12.58 -8.38 5.76
N GLY A 47 -13.46 -8.07 4.80
CA GLY A 47 -13.51 -6.77 4.14
C GLY A 47 -12.63 -6.67 2.89
N VAL A 48 -11.92 -7.74 2.51
CA VAL A 48 -11.24 -7.86 1.21
C VAL A 48 -12.18 -8.56 0.23
N ASP A 49 -12.40 -7.93 -0.93
CA ASP A 49 -13.10 -8.52 -2.07
C ASP A 49 -12.07 -8.92 -3.14
N VAL A 50 -12.01 -10.21 -3.49
CA VAL A 50 -11.03 -10.77 -4.42
C VAL A 50 -11.67 -10.93 -5.79
N GLY A 51 -11.14 -10.22 -6.79
CA GLY A 51 -11.67 -10.28 -8.15
C GLY A 51 -13.11 -9.76 -8.30
N GLY A 52 -13.59 -9.01 -7.30
CA GLY A 52 -14.92 -8.40 -7.32
C GLY A 52 -15.15 -7.59 -8.60
N GLU A 53 -16.34 -7.71 -9.18
CA GLU A 53 -16.74 -6.83 -10.27
C GLU A 53 -16.83 -5.40 -9.72
N LEU A 54 -16.16 -4.43 -10.36
CA LEU A 54 -16.28 -2.99 -10.05
C LEU A 54 -17.73 -2.46 -10.14
N ARG A 55 -18.67 -3.31 -10.54
CA ARG A 55 -20.08 -3.03 -10.80
C ARG A 55 -21.02 -3.44 -9.67
N THR A 56 -20.54 -4.03 -8.57
CA THR A 56 -21.39 -4.24 -7.39
C THR A 56 -21.75 -2.88 -6.79
N ALA A 57 -22.92 -2.37 -7.17
CA ALA A 57 -23.40 -1.00 -6.91
C ALA A 57 -23.41 -0.57 -5.43
N ASP A 58 -23.31 -1.52 -4.50
CA ASP A 58 -23.31 -1.29 -3.06
C ASP A 58 -21.92 -1.34 -2.41
N ALA A 59 -20.90 -1.83 -3.11
CA ALA A 59 -19.54 -1.94 -2.58
C ALA A 59 -18.75 -0.65 -2.84
N ARG A 60 -18.70 0.24 -1.84
CA ARG A 60 -17.84 1.43 -1.89
C ARG A 60 -16.46 1.06 -1.37
N PHE A 61 -15.51 0.79 -2.25
CA PHE A 61 -14.12 0.50 -1.85
C PHE A 61 -13.39 1.79 -1.47
N ARG A 62 -12.59 1.73 -0.39
CA ARG A 62 -11.69 2.82 0.01
C ARG A 62 -10.27 2.62 -0.51
N ALA A 63 -9.86 1.38 -0.68
CA ALA A 63 -8.55 1.05 -1.20
C ALA A 63 -8.65 -0.04 -2.26
N VAL A 64 -7.73 -0.01 -3.21
CA VAL A 64 -7.47 -1.10 -4.13
C VAL A 64 -6.02 -1.57 -3.94
N VAL A 65 -5.84 -2.88 -3.86
CA VAL A 65 -4.54 -3.56 -3.88
C VAL A 65 -4.43 -4.29 -5.22
N ILE A 66 -3.39 -3.99 -5.98
CA ILE A 66 -3.15 -4.54 -7.31
C ILE A 66 -1.85 -5.33 -7.29
N GLY A 67 -1.92 -6.65 -7.44
CA GLY A 67 -0.76 -7.49 -7.69
C GLY A 67 -0.23 -7.24 -9.10
N VAL A 68 1.09 -7.06 -9.21
CA VAL A 68 1.78 -6.90 -10.50
C VAL A 68 2.97 -7.84 -10.53
N GLU A 69 2.92 -8.86 -11.38
CA GLU A 69 4.05 -9.76 -11.62
C GLU A 69 4.86 -9.27 -12.81
N LEU A 70 6.12 -8.90 -12.59
CA LEU A 70 7.01 -8.50 -13.68
C LEU A 70 7.60 -9.74 -14.38
N SER A 71 7.51 -9.78 -15.70
CA SER A 71 8.06 -10.87 -16.52
C SER A 71 9.58 -10.81 -16.65
N GLU A 72 10.26 -11.96 -16.62
CA GLU A 72 11.72 -12.03 -16.70
C GLU A 72 12.32 -12.36 -18.08
N PRO A 73 13.58 -11.93 -18.34
CA PRO A 73 14.30 -10.86 -17.65
C PRO A 73 13.68 -9.51 -18.06
N ALA A 74 13.27 -8.72 -17.06
CA ALA A 74 12.59 -7.46 -17.31
C ALA A 74 13.63 -6.44 -17.78
N ASP A 75 13.75 -6.25 -19.09
CA ASP A 75 14.38 -5.04 -19.65
C ASP A 75 13.62 -3.82 -19.09
N ALA A 76 14.34 -2.75 -18.75
CA ALA A 76 13.77 -1.53 -18.20
C ALA A 76 12.63 -0.97 -19.06
N VAL A 77 12.70 -1.17 -20.39
CA VAL A 77 11.63 -0.81 -21.33
C VAL A 77 10.33 -1.57 -21.04
N ARG A 78 10.41 -2.87 -20.71
CA ARG A 78 9.24 -3.69 -20.38
C ARG A 78 8.66 -3.33 -19.03
N VAL A 79 9.50 -3.19 -18.00
CA VAL A 79 9.06 -2.72 -16.67
C VAL A 79 8.29 -1.40 -16.79
N LYS A 80 8.85 -0.45 -17.55
CA LYS A 80 8.20 0.83 -17.79
C LYS A 80 6.88 0.67 -18.53
N GLY A 81 6.83 -0.18 -19.56
CA GLY A 81 5.61 -0.47 -20.30
C GLY A 81 4.51 -1.08 -19.41
N ASP A 82 4.88 -2.06 -18.58
CA ASP A 82 3.95 -2.73 -17.66
C ASP A 82 3.41 -1.74 -16.62
N LEU A 83 4.28 -0.95 -15.99
CA LEU A 83 3.86 0.08 -15.04
C LEU A 83 2.99 1.17 -15.70
N GLN A 84 3.31 1.58 -16.93
CA GLN A 84 2.52 2.55 -17.68
C GLN A 84 1.12 2.00 -18.04
N ALA A 85 1.01 0.71 -18.38
CA ALA A 85 -0.28 0.06 -18.57
C ALA A 85 -1.11 0.10 -17.27
N ARG A 86 -0.47 -0.18 -16.12
CA ARG A 86 -1.12 -0.07 -14.80
C ARG A 86 -1.54 1.37 -14.47
N THR A 87 -0.83 2.38 -14.96
CA THR A 87 -1.27 3.79 -14.81
C THR A 87 -2.65 4.03 -15.40
N VAL A 88 -2.88 3.56 -16.63
CA VAL A 88 -4.18 3.72 -17.31
C VAL A 88 -5.30 3.00 -16.56
N GLU A 89 -5.02 1.77 -16.09
CA GLU A 89 -5.97 0.99 -15.30
C GLU A 89 -6.33 1.69 -13.98
N CYS A 90 -5.35 2.24 -13.27
CA CYS A 90 -5.56 2.97 -12.02
C CYS A 90 -6.48 4.18 -12.21
N VAL A 91 -6.28 4.96 -13.28
CA VAL A 91 -7.15 6.10 -13.60
C VAL A 91 -8.58 5.63 -13.86
N MET A 92 -8.76 4.57 -14.65
CA MET A 92 -10.08 4.01 -14.92
C MET A 92 -10.76 3.49 -13.65
N LEU A 93 -10.01 2.87 -12.74
CA LEU A 93 -10.52 2.40 -11.44
C LEU A 93 -11.07 3.57 -10.62
N VAL A 94 -10.33 4.67 -10.51
CA VAL A 94 -10.78 5.85 -9.74
C VAL A 94 -12.00 6.51 -10.38
N GLN A 95 -12.08 6.56 -11.71
CA GLN A 95 -13.28 7.04 -12.42
C GLN A 95 -14.51 6.20 -12.10
N GLN A 96 -14.35 4.87 -11.99
CA GLN A 96 -15.45 3.95 -11.68
C GLN A 96 -15.77 3.88 -10.19
N GLN A 97 -14.80 4.19 -9.32
CA GLN A 97 -14.91 4.11 -7.88
C GLN A 97 -14.44 5.42 -7.22
N PRO A 98 -15.27 6.48 -7.24
CA PRO A 98 -14.90 7.80 -6.70
C PRO A 98 -14.63 7.83 -5.19
N THR A 99 -14.97 6.76 -4.47
CA THR A 99 -14.66 6.63 -3.03
C THR A 99 -13.27 6.08 -2.74
N LEU A 100 -12.51 5.69 -3.78
CA LEU A 100 -11.13 5.27 -3.63
C LEU A 100 -10.28 6.41 -3.07
N GLN A 101 -9.55 6.10 -2.02
CA GLN A 101 -8.59 6.97 -1.36
C GLN A 101 -7.16 6.44 -1.52
N HIS A 102 -7.01 5.13 -1.68
CA HIS A 102 -5.71 4.46 -1.79
C HIS A 102 -5.64 3.56 -3.02
N ILE A 103 -4.53 3.67 -3.76
CA ILE A 103 -4.11 2.72 -4.78
C ILE A 103 -2.79 2.13 -4.30
N ILE A 104 -2.77 0.82 -4.06
CA ILE A 104 -1.58 0.12 -3.59
C ILE A 104 -1.17 -0.90 -4.64
N LEU A 105 -0.04 -0.68 -5.30
CA LEU A 105 0.56 -1.62 -6.25
C LEU A 105 1.56 -2.49 -5.49
N VAL A 106 1.39 -3.80 -5.57
CA VAL A 106 2.33 -4.77 -4.98
C VAL A 106 3.04 -5.46 -6.13
N VAL A 107 4.33 -5.15 -6.29
CA VAL A 107 5.13 -5.62 -7.40
C VAL A 107 5.95 -6.83 -6.97
N GLY A 108 5.63 -7.97 -7.56
CA GLY A 108 6.42 -9.20 -7.46
C GLY A 108 7.41 -9.30 -8.61
N SER A 109 8.58 -9.87 -8.32
CA SER A 109 9.53 -10.33 -9.33
C SER A 109 9.86 -11.80 -9.06
N PRO A 110 9.88 -12.67 -10.08
CA PRO A 110 10.08 -14.10 -9.88
C PRO A 110 11.48 -14.48 -9.39
N ASP A 111 12.55 -13.75 -9.74
CA ASP A 111 13.93 -14.04 -9.32
C ASP A 111 14.37 -13.15 -8.15
N GLN A 112 13.76 -13.46 -7.00
CA GLN A 112 13.95 -12.82 -5.69
C GLN A 112 15.40 -12.84 -5.16
N GLY A 113 16.32 -13.54 -5.84
CA GLY A 113 17.67 -13.83 -5.34
C GLY A 113 18.83 -13.36 -6.22
N ARG A 114 18.58 -12.87 -7.46
CA ARG A 114 19.67 -12.57 -8.41
C ARG A 114 19.58 -11.20 -9.07
N THR A 115 18.64 -10.34 -8.66
CA THR A 115 18.57 -8.97 -9.17
C THR A 115 19.81 -8.20 -8.74
N SER A 116 20.57 -7.68 -9.72
CA SER A 116 21.69 -6.78 -9.42
C SER A 116 21.21 -5.50 -8.74
N ASN A 117 22.05 -4.85 -7.93
CA ASN A 117 21.70 -3.56 -7.31
C ASN A 117 21.25 -2.54 -8.38
N ASN A 118 21.94 -2.46 -9.52
CA ASN A 118 21.58 -1.55 -10.61
C ASN A 118 20.17 -1.83 -11.18
N SER A 119 19.78 -3.09 -11.31
CA SER A 119 18.44 -3.47 -11.78
C SER A 119 17.37 -3.09 -10.75
N ARG A 120 17.69 -3.22 -9.45
CA ARG A 120 16.81 -2.80 -8.36
C ARG A 120 16.62 -1.29 -8.34
N ASP A 121 17.69 -0.52 -8.48
CA ASP A 121 17.64 0.96 -8.51
C ASP A 121 16.85 1.45 -9.74
N THR A 122 17.04 0.80 -10.88
CA THR A 122 16.26 1.10 -12.10
C THR A 122 14.77 0.82 -11.91
N LEU A 123 14.43 -0.29 -11.24
CA LEU A 123 13.05 -0.63 -10.92
C LEU A 123 12.43 0.37 -9.94
N LEU A 124 13.17 0.76 -8.90
CA LEU A 124 12.73 1.79 -7.95
C LEU A 124 12.40 3.11 -8.66
N ALA A 125 13.32 3.62 -9.48
CA ALA A 125 13.10 4.85 -10.24
C ALA A 125 11.91 4.74 -11.22
N ALA A 126 11.71 3.57 -11.83
CA ALA A 126 10.55 3.32 -12.69
C ALA A 126 9.24 3.32 -11.90
N CYS A 127 9.23 2.75 -10.70
CA CYS A 127 8.09 2.78 -9.79
C CYS A 127 7.79 4.20 -9.29
N GLU A 128 8.80 4.99 -8.93
CA GLU A 128 8.62 6.39 -8.50
C GLU A 128 7.99 7.21 -9.63
N THR A 129 8.52 7.07 -10.84
CA THR A 129 7.94 7.73 -12.02
C THR A 129 6.48 7.29 -12.24
N ALA A 130 6.18 6.01 -12.03
CA ALA A 130 4.83 5.49 -12.22
C ALA A 130 3.85 5.95 -11.12
N SER A 131 4.28 6.04 -9.86
CA SER A 131 3.42 6.50 -8.76
C SER A 131 3.05 7.96 -8.93
N GLU A 132 4.01 8.81 -9.27
CA GLU A 132 3.79 10.22 -9.59
C GLU A 132 2.87 10.37 -10.80
N ALA A 133 3.09 9.59 -11.87
CA ALA A 133 2.24 9.62 -13.06
C ALA A 133 0.79 9.21 -12.77
N ILE A 134 0.56 8.16 -11.96
CA ILE A 134 -0.79 7.76 -11.54
C ILE A 134 -1.48 8.89 -10.80
N GLN A 135 -0.79 9.46 -9.81
CA GLN A 135 -1.36 10.53 -9.00
C GLN A 135 -1.72 11.75 -9.87
N ALA A 136 -0.79 12.21 -10.70
CA ALA A 136 -0.99 13.37 -11.57
C ALA A 136 -2.13 13.15 -12.57
N GLU A 137 -2.22 11.96 -13.19
CA GLU A 137 -3.28 11.65 -14.16
C GLU A 137 -4.65 11.50 -13.48
N VAL A 138 -4.71 10.95 -12.27
CA VAL A 138 -5.96 10.89 -11.49
C VAL A 138 -6.42 12.29 -11.11
N GLU A 139 -5.53 13.13 -10.60
CA GLU A 139 -5.85 14.52 -10.23
C GLU A 139 -6.33 15.31 -11.46
N GLN A 140 -5.60 15.21 -12.58
CA GLN A 140 -5.92 15.94 -13.79
C GLN A 140 -7.23 15.50 -14.45
N ARG A 141 -7.52 14.20 -14.48
CA ARG A 141 -8.67 13.66 -15.24
C ARG A 141 -9.93 13.47 -14.41
N VAL A 142 -9.80 13.20 -13.12
CA VAL A 142 -10.93 12.89 -12.23
C VAL A 142 -11.21 14.03 -11.26
N GLY A 143 -10.24 14.92 -11.02
CA GLY A 143 -10.39 16.03 -10.08
C GLY A 143 -10.45 15.57 -8.63
N THR A 144 -9.85 14.42 -8.32
CA THR A 144 -9.77 13.87 -6.96
C THR A 144 -8.34 13.53 -6.61
N TYR A 145 -8.08 13.39 -5.32
CA TYR A 145 -6.77 13.05 -4.79
C TYR A 145 -6.79 11.61 -4.26
N VAL A 146 -5.80 10.82 -4.68
CA VAL A 146 -5.58 9.44 -4.20
C VAL A 146 -4.15 9.29 -3.75
N ILE A 147 -3.97 8.51 -2.69
CA ILE A 147 -2.65 8.10 -2.23
C ILE A 147 -2.20 6.90 -3.06
N VAL A 148 -1.04 7.03 -3.69
CA VAL A 148 -0.44 5.93 -4.46
C VAL A 148 0.73 5.35 -3.69
N THR A 149 0.66 4.07 -3.34
CA THR A 149 1.77 3.35 -2.71
C THR A 149 2.20 2.20 -3.60
N ILE A 150 3.49 2.14 -3.95
CA ILE A 150 4.07 0.99 -4.64
C ILE A 150 4.98 0.24 -3.67
N ILE A 151 4.78 -1.07 -3.55
CA ILE A 151 5.58 -1.95 -2.69
C ILE A 151 6.32 -2.94 -3.58
N LEU A 152 7.65 -2.91 -3.54
CA LEU A 152 8.48 -3.95 -4.14
C LEU A 152 8.54 -5.14 -3.19
N ALA A 153 7.66 -6.12 -3.43
CA ALA A 153 7.45 -7.30 -2.59
C ALA A 153 8.21 -8.54 -3.07
N GLY A 154 9.14 -8.38 -4.00
CA GLY A 154 9.95 -9.47 -4.56
C GLY A 154 10.87 -10.19 -3.55
N ARG A 155 10.87 -9.85 -2.26
CA ARG A 155 11.55 -10.63 -1.21
C ARG A 155 10.63 -10.94 -0.02
N CYS A 156 9.32 -10.82 -0.22
CA CYS A 156 8.35 -11.02 0.84
C CYS A 156 8.34 -12.48 1.27
N ASN A 157 8.73 -12.70 2.52
CA ASN A 157 8.76 -14.01 3.17
C ASN A 157 7.70 -14.16 4.27
N ASP A 158 6.90 -13.12 4.50
CA ASP A 158 5.80 -13.11 5.48
C ASP A 158 4.55 -12.46 4.87
N PRO A 159 3.74 -13.26 4.14
CA PRO A 159 2.49 -12.79 3.53
C PRO A 159 1.50 -12.22 4.56
N GLY A 160 1.47 -12.77 5.78
CA GLY A 160 0.56 -12.33 6.83
C GLY A 160 0.91 -10.93 7.34
N LEU A 161 2.19 -10.67 7.57
CA LEU A 161 2.66 -9.33 7.93
C LEU A 161 2.42 -8.33 6.79
N LEU A 162 2.69 -8.71 5.53
CA LEU A 162 2.40 -7.83 4.38
C LEU A 162 0.91 -7.49 4.31
N ALA A 163 0.02 -8.48 4.44
CA ALA A 163 -1.42 -8.26 4.44
C ALA A 163 -1.86 -7.27 5.52
N ARG A 164 -1.33 -7.40 6.75
CA ARG A 164 -1.60 -6.45 7.82
C ARG A 164 -1.12 -5.04 7.48
N ARG A 165 0.10 -4.90 6.95
CA ARG A 165 0.64 -3.58 6.53
C ARG A 165 -0.20 -2.93 5.43
N LEU A 166 -0.69 -3.71 4.48
CA LEU A 166 -1.57 -3.23 3.41
C LEU A 166 -2.91 -2.72 3.97
N VAL A 167 -3.52 -3.46 4.91
CA VAL A 167 -4.74 -3.02 5.61
C VAL A 167 -4.48 -1.75 6.41
N ASP A 168 -3.38 -1.70 7.18
CA ASP A 168 -3.00 -0.52 7.97
C ASP A 168 -2.80 0.71 7.06
N ARG A 169 -2.20 0.55 5.88
CA ARG A 169 -2.06 1.63 4.90
C ARG A 169 -3.40 2.05 4.30
N ALA A 170 -4.28 1.09 4.02
CA ALA A 170 -5.61 1.35 3.46
C ALA A 170 -6.56 2.12 4.40
N ILE A 171 -6.30 2.11 5.72
CA ILE A 171 -7.06 2.89 6.71
C ILE A 171 -6.40 4.22 7.07
N GLN A 172 -5.13 4.41 6.72
CA GLN A 172 -4.38 5.59 7.09
C GLN A 172 -4.97 6.82 6.40
N THR A 173 -5.29 7.87 7.16
CA THR A 173 -5.86 9.09 6.58
C THR A 173 -4.77 9.87 5.83
N SER A 174 -5.18 10.63 4.79
CA SER A 174 -4.39 11.37 3.78
C SER A 174 -3.26 12.32 4.23
N ALA A 175 -2.81 12.27 5.48
CA ALA A 175 -1.84 13.21 6.04
C ALA A 175 -0.36 12.88 5.72
N ALA A 176 -0.05 11.74 5.10
CA ALA A 176 1.32 11.30 4.85
C ALA A 176 1.47 10.77 3.41
N ASP A 177 2.19 11.58 2.60
CA ASP A 177 2.68 11.38 1.23
C ASP A 177 1.65 10.99 0.17
N ALA A 178 1.61 11.81 -0.88
CA ALA A 178 0.73 11.62 -2.03
C ALA A 178 1.09 10.37 -2.84
N SER A 179 2.39 10.09 -2.91
CA SER A 179 3.00 8.99 -3.62
C SER A 179 4.15 8.45 -2.77
N SER A 180 4.30 7.13 -2.65
CA SER A 180 5.40 6.49 -1.92
C SER A 180 5.82 5.19 -2.59
N VAL A 181 7.11 4.95 -2.74
CA VAL A 181 7.66 3.66 -3.21
C VAL A 181 8.51 3.06 -2.13
N VAL A 182 8.14 1.87 -1.65
CA VAL A 182 8.79 1.24 -0.50
C VAL A 182 9.21 -0.19 -0.81
N LEU A 183 10.30 -0.63 -0.18
CA LEU A 183 10.80 -1.99 -0.27
C LEU A 183 10.19 -2.83 0.85
N TRP A 184 9.87 -4.10 0.56
CA TRP A 184 9.46 -5.04 1.60
C TRP A 184 10.43 -5.06 2.80
N ASP A 185 11.73 -5.01 2.52
CA ASP A 185 12.77 -5.07 3.55
C ASP A 185 12.67 -3.90 4.57
N GLU A 186 12.18 -2.73 4.14
CA GLU A 186 12.00 -1.53 4.97
C GLU A 186 10.75 -1.65 5.83
N ILE A 187 9.62 -2.00 5.20
CA ILE A 187 8.31 -2.07 5.87
C ILE A 187 8.10 -3.34 6.71
N ARG A 188 9.07 -4.25 6.66
CA ARG A 188 9.13 -5.40 7.57
C ARG A 188 9.33 -4.94 9.02
N VAL A 189 10.13 -3.90 9.23
CA VAL A 189 10.44 -3.36 10.55
C VAL A 189 9.49 -2.21 10.89
N ASP A 190 9.36 -1.27 9.96
CA ASP A 190 8.61 -0.02 10.18
C ASP A 190 7.25 -0.02 9.46
N SER A 191 6.37 0.93 9.77
CA SER A 191 5.11 1.07 9.05
C SER A 191 5.33 1.68 7.66
N ILE A 192 4.44 1.39 6.71
CA ILE A 192 4.51 1.97 5.35
C ILE A 192 4.51 3.51 5.41
N GLY A 193 3.68 4.09 6.29
CA GLY A 193 3.59 5.54 6.45
C GLY A 193 4.87 6.15 7.01
N ASP A 194 5.53 5.49 7.96
CA ASP A 194 6.78 6.01 8.55
C ASP A 194 7.95 5.94 7.55
N VAL A 195 8.01 4.88 6.74
CA VAL A 195 9.03 4.72 5.70
C VAL A 195 8.84 5.78 4.60
N GLY A 196 7.60 6.01 4.16
CA GLY A 196 7.30 7.04 3.13
C GLY A 196 7.76 8.43 3.55
N LEU A 197 7.46 8.83 4.80
CA LEU A 197 7.81 10.16 5.31
C LEU A 197 9.32 10.38 5.40
N ASN A 198 10.09 9.33 5.68
CA ASN A 198 11.55 9.40 5.79
C ASN A 198 12.26 9.57 4.44
N GLN A 199 11.59 9.34 3.30
CA GLN A 199 12.18 9.54 1.97
C GLN A 199 12.26 11.02 1.57
N TYR A 200 11.61 11.92 2.33
CA TYR A 200 11.54 13.36 2.04
C TYR A 200 12.27 14.26 3.06
N ILE A 201 13.06 13.68 3.98
CA ILE A 201 13.88 14.39 4.99
C ILE A 201 15.36 14.35 4.60
#